data_AF-A0A931NCL1-F1
#
_entry.id   AF-A0A931NCL1-F1
#
_cell.length_a   1.000
_cell.length_b   1.000
_cell.length_c   1.000
_cell.angle_alpha   90.00
_cell.angle_beta   90.00
_cell.angle_gamma   90.00
#
_symmetry.space_group_name_H-M   'P 1'
#
loop_
_entity.id
_entity.type
_entity.pdbx_description
1 polymer ?
#
loop_
_entity_poly.entity_id
_entity_poly.type
_entity_poly.pdbx_seq_one_letter_code
_entity_poly.pdbx_strand_id
1 'polypeptide(L)'
;MSLRAWLRAPGSLSARLARHGRFEVQLLRQAPAPLGAPERQQLGPPRHGCTLVREVVLRVGGQPLVWARSSLHRSTLAGPWKALKGLGRRPLAELLYQDRRVQRSTLQPKRLLRHGPTRRHMQRQWVQATGSPPPAGMVWARHSVFKRQGALLRILELFHPDVSALAPYPGTRRPTLKTLASTPAGRLHHPQWRRPTRRG
;
A
#
# COMPACT_ATOMS: atom_id res chain seq x y z
N MET A 1 -9.23 11.90 8.18
CA MET A 1 -9.15 11.80 6.70
C MET A 1 -9.86 10.53 6.25
N SER A 2 -10.05 10.27 4.95
CA SER A 2 -10.77 9.05 4.53
C SER A 2 -9.82 7.88 4.27
N LEU A 3 -10.28 6.67 4.59
CA LEU A 3 -9.61 5.42 4.24
C LEU A 3 -9.29 5.32 2.73
N ARG A 4 -10.12 5.95 1.88
CA ARG A 4 -9.91 6.06 0.43
C ARG A 4 -8.57 6.72 0.09
N ALA A 5 -8.11 7.71 0.86
CA ALA A 5 -6.83 8.36 0.63
C ALA A 5 -5.67 7.38 0.86
N TRP A 6 -5.71 6.59 1.94
CA TRP A 6 -4.71 5.55 2.22
C TRP A 6 -4.67 4.47 1.13
N LEU A 7 -5.83 4.05 0.61
CA LEU A 7 -5.92 3.06 -0.45
C LEU A 7 -5.22 3.48 -1.75
N ARG A 8 -5.11 4.79 -2.01
CA ARG A 8 -4.54 5.34 -3.26
C ARG A 8 -3.15 5.96 -3.07
N ALA A 9 -2.65 6.04 -1.85
CA ALA A 9 -1.43 6.79 -1.56
C ALA A 9 -0.17 6.13 -2.16
N PRO A 10 0.54 6.73 -3.15
CA PRO A 10 1.64 6.08 -3.88
C PRO A 10 2.94 6.06 -3.07
N GLY A 11 4.01 5.37 -3.46
CA GLY A 11 5.20 5.32 -2.60
C GLY A 11 5.01 4.49 -1.32
N SER A 12 5.95 4.63 -0.37
CA SER A 12 6.10 3.75 0.80
C SER A 12 4.98 3.92 1.83
N LEU A 13 4.32 2.80 2.19
CA LEU A 13 3.37 2.76 3.31
C LEU A 13 4.09 2.91 4.66
N SER A 14 5.21 2.22 4.84
CA SER A 14 6.01 2.27 6.07
C SER A 14 6.51 3.68 6.38
N ALA A 15 7.01 4.40 5.37
CA ALA A 15 7.50 5.77 5.55
C ALA A 15 6.37 6.78 5.87
N ARG A 16 5.12 6.45 5.53
CA ARG A 16 3.96 7.24 5.96
C ARG A 16 3.57 6.94 7.38
N LEU A 17 3.45 5.66 7.71
CA LEU A 17 3.07 5.23 9.06
C LEU A 17 4.09 5.72 10.10
N ALA A 18 5.38 5.67 9.77
CA ALA A 18 6.46 6.18 10.62
C ALA A 18 6.43 7.69 10.90
N ARG A 19 5.66 8.48 10.15
CA ARG A 19 5.44 9.90 10.47
C ARG A 19 4.46 10.14 11.60
N HIS A 20 3.71 9.11 12.01
CA HIS A 20 2.66 9.21 13.02
C HIS A 20 3.07 8.63 14.39
N GLY A 21 4.35 8.29 14.55
CA GLY A 21 4.90 7.77 15.81
C GLY A 21 5.85 6.59 15.61
N ARG A 22 6.17 5.90 16.71
CA ARG A 22 7.08 4.73 16.71
C ARG A 22 6.54 3.64 15.79
N PHE A 23 7.18 3.45 14.64
CA PHE A 23 6.79 2.43 13.66
C PHE A 23 7.47 1.09 13.94
N GLU A 24 6.68 0.02 13.85
CA GLU A 24 7.17 -1.34 14.03
C GLU A 24 6.59 -2.28 12.98
N VAL A 25 7.43 -3.19 12.50
CA VAL A 25 6.99 -4.36 11.74
C VAL A 25 7.01 -5.58 12.66
N GLN A 26 5.84 -6.09 13.00
CA GLN A 26 5.69 -7.37 13.67
C GLN A 26 5.64 -8.47 12.60
N LEU A 27 6.70 -9.27 12.51
CA LEU A 27 6.75 -10.41 11.61
C LEU A 27 5.86 -11.55 12.14
N LEU A 28 4.90 -12.00 11.34
CA LEU A 28 4.01 -13.12 11.68
C LEU A 28 4.50 -14.42 11.05
N ARG A 29 4.94 -14.33 9.79
CA ARG A 29 5.45 -15.47 9.02
C ARG A 29 6.39 -15.00 7.93
N GLN A 30 7.46 -15.74 7.70
CA GLN A 30 8.26 -15.65 6.47
C GLN A 30 8.73 -17.06 6.09
N ALA A 31 7.96 -17.74 5.25
CA ALA A 31 8.19 -19.16 4.97
C ALA A 31 7.57 -19.57 3.62
N PRO A 32 7.93 -20.75 3.09
CA PRO A 32 7.19 -21.35 1.99
C PRO A 32 5.70 -21.46 2.33
N ALA A 33 4.84 -21.07 1.39
CA ALA A 33 3.39 -21.14 1.54
C ALA A 33 2.70 -21.11 0.17
N PRO A 34 1.54 -21.76 0.01
CA PRO A 34 0.82 -21.75 -1.26
C PRO A 34 0.34 -20.34 -1.62
N LEU A 35 0.32 -20.06 -2.93
CA LEU A 35 -0.31 -18.88 -3.50
C LEU A 35 -1.81 -19.10 -3.63
N GLY A 36 -2.62 -18.14 -3.19
CA GLY A 36 -4.06 -18.09 -3.46
C GLY A 36 -4.37 -17.71 -4.91
N ALA A 37 -5.63 -17.80 -5.31
CA ALA A 37 -6.04 -17.52 -6.71
C ALA A 37 -5.61 -16.12 -7.22
N PRO A 38 -5.80 -15.00 -6.47
CA PRO A 38 -5.35 -13.69 -6.94
C PRO A 38 -3.83 -13.58 -7.06
N GLU A 39 -3.09 -14.37 -6.27
CA GLU A 39 -1.63 -14.38 -6.32
C GLU A 39 -1.14 -15.14 -7.55
N ARG A 40 -1.74 -16.30 -7.86
CA ARG A 40 -1.44 -17.07 -9.08
C ARG A 40 -1.78 -16.32 -10.35
N GLN A 41 -2.90 -15.59 -10.37
CA GLN A 41 -3.27 -14.75 -11.52
C GLN A 41 -2.22 -13.68 -11.81
N GLN A 42 -1.57 -13.12 -10.78
CA GLN A 42 -0.64 -12.00 -10.93
C GLN A 42 0.83 -12.43 -11.03
N LEU A 43 1.19 -13.56 -10.43
CA LEU A 43 2.56 -14.07 -10.38
C LEU A 43 2.79 -15.24 -11.34
N GLY A 44 1.74 -15.80 -11.94
CA GLY A 44 1.78 -17.07 -12.66
C GLY A 44 1.71 -18.29 -11.73
N PRO A 45 1.45 -19.48 -12.29
CA PRO A 45 1.38 -20.72 -11.52
C PRO A 45 2.76 -21.07 -10.94
N PRO A 46 2.86 -21.39 -9.63
CA PRO A 46 4.11 -21.85 -9.06
C PRO A 46 4.33 -23.34 -9.35
N ARG A 47 5.60 -23.74 -9.51
CA ARG A 47 5.98 -25.13 -9.21
C ARG A 47 5.76 -25.39 -7.71
N HIS A 48 5.30 -26.58 -7.32
CA HIS A 48 4.95 -26.90 -5.92
C HIS A 48 6.11 -26.56 -4.96
N GLY A 49 5.81 -25.90 -3.83
CA GLY A 49 6.81 -25.53 -2.82
C GLY A 49 7.79 -24.41 -3.24
N CYS A 50 7.67 -23.87 -4.45
CA CYS A 50 8.59 -22.87 -5.02
C CYS A 50 8.14 -21.42 -4.77
N THR A 51 7.54 -21.11 -3.63
CA THR A 51 7.03 -19.76 -3.30
C THR A 51 7.47 -19.33 -1.90
N LEU A 52 7.66 -18.02 -1.70
CA LEU A 52 7.91 -17.43 -0.40
C LEU A 52 6.81 -16.43 -0.10
N VAL A 53 6.25 -16.54 1.10
CA VAL A 53 5.27 -15.61 1.62
C VAL A 53 5.80 -14.98 2.89
N ARG A 54 5.67 -13.65 2.98
CA ARG A 54 5.96 -12.86 4.16
C ARG A 54 4.69 -12.14 4.62
N GLU A 55 4.32 -12.35 5.87
CA GLU A 55 3.12 -11.79 6.50
C GLU A 55 3.52 -11.00 7.75
N VAL A 56 2.98 -9.79 7.86
CA VAL A 56 3.33 -8.84 8.92
C VAL A 56 2.11 -8.08 9.41
N VAL A 57 2.18 -7.62 10.66
CA VAL A 57 1.36 -6.51 11.15
C VAL A 57 2.26 -5.26 11.24
N LEU A 58 1.78 -4.15 10.68
CA LEU A 58 2.42 -2.85 10.82
C LEU A 58 1.78 -2.10 11.98
N ARG A 59 2.61 -1.59 12.89
CA ARG A 59 2.18 -0.86 14.08
C ARG A 59 2.72 0.57 14.09
N VAL A 60 1.96 1.47 14.69
CA VAL A 60 2.40 2.82 15.05
C VAL A 60 2.04 3.05 16.51
N GLY A 61 3.02 3.39 17.35
CA GLY A 61 2.79 3.57 18.79
C GLY A 61 2.20 2.33 19.46
N GLY A 62 2.56 1.13 18.99
CA GLY A 62 1.98 -0.14 19.46
C GLY A 62 0.63 -0.50 18.85
N GLN A 63 -0.11 0.45 18.27
CA GLN A 63 -1.41 0.19 17.65
C GLN A 63 -1.25 -0.55 16.31
N PRO A 64 -1.89 -1.72 16.11
CA PRO A 64 -1.86 -2.44 14.84
C PRO A 64 -2.77 -1.77 13.81
N LEU A 65 -2.21 -1.39 12.67
CA LEU A 65 -2.93 -0.59 11.66
C LEU A 65 -3.08 -1.28 10.31
N VAL A 66 -2.16 -2.20 9.97
CA VAL A 66 -2.18 -2.87 8.67
C VAL A 66 -1.73 -4.31 8.81
N TRP A 67 -2.52 -5.25 8.30
CA TRP A 67 -2.04 -6.59 8.00
C TRP A 67 -1.57 -6.63 6.55
N ALA A 68 -0.34 -7.09 6.30
CA ALA A 68 0.22 -7.12 4.96
C ALA A 68 0.77 -8.50 4.62
N ARG A 69 0.56 -8.90 3.37
CA ARG A 69 1.04 -10.17 2.80
C ARG A 69 1.79 -9.89 1.51
N SER A 70 3.05 -10.34 1.48
CA SER A 70 3.93 -10.24 0.32
C SER A 70 4.26 -11.64 -0.20
N SER A 71 4.19 -11.84 -1.51
CA SER A 71 4.27 -13.16 -2.12
C SER A 71 5.10 -13.12 -3.41
N LEU A 72 5.96 -14.12 -3.60
CA LEU A 72 6.84 -14.26 -4.76
C LEU A 72 7.22 -15.73 -5.01
N HIS A 73 7.80 -16.00 -6.18
CA HIS A 73 8.43 -17.29 -6.48
C HIS A 73 9.82 -17.38 -5.83
N ARG A 74 10.16 -18.51 -5.20
CA ARG A 74 11.45 -18.74 -4.53
C ARG A 74 12.65 -18.63 -5.45
N SER A 75 12.50 -18.97 -6.74
CA SER A 75 13.57 -18.82 -7.74
C SER A 75 14.12 -17.39 -7.80
N THR A 76 13.27 -16.39 -7.56
CA THR A 76 13.66 -14.98 -7.59
C THR A 76 14.49 -14.53 -6.38
N LEU A 77 14.57 -15.36 -5.33
CA LEU A 77 15.40 -15.12 -4.14
C LEU A 77 16.88 -15.43 -4.37
N ALA A 78 17.25 -16.08 -5.48
CA ALA A 78 18.65 -16.20 -5.90
C ALA A 78 19.14 -14.95 -6.64
N GLY A 79 18.22 -14.12 -7.15
CA GLY A 79 18.54 -12.95 -7.96
C GLY A 79 17.81 -11.71 -7.47
N PRO A 80 16.82 -11.17 -8.21
CA PRO A 80 16.35 -9.80 -7.99
C PRO A 80 15.81 -9.52 -6.58
N TRP A 81 15.32 -10.54 -5.89
CA TRP A 81 14.73 -10.43 -4.56
C TRP A 81 15.56 -11.12 -3.45
N LYS A 82 16.87 -11.36 -3.67
CA LYS A 82 17.77 -12.01 -2.68
C LYS A 82 17.71 -11.39 -1.28
N ALA A 83 17.64 -10.06 -1.21
CA ALA A 83 17.58 -9.34 0.05
C ALA A 83 16.34 -9.66 0.91
N LEU A 84 15.28 -10.27 0.33
CA LEU A 84 14.12 -10.70 1.11
C LEU A 84 14.40 -11.86 2.06
N LYS A 85 15.41 -12.70 1.78
CA LYS A 85 15.73 -13.87 2.64
C LYS A 85 16.02 -13.46 4.09
N GLY A 86 16.72 -12.34 4.29
CA GLY A 86 17.11 -11.81 5.60
C GLY A 86 16.30 -10.59 6.07
N LEU A 87 15.19 -10.26 5.42
CA LEU A 87 14.48 -9.01 5.73
C LEU A 87 13.93 -8.99 7.17
N GLY A 88 13.45 -10.13 7.69
CA GLY A 88 12.99 -10.24 9.07
C GLY A 88 11.96 -9.16 9.45
N ARG A 89 12.26 -8.40 10.51
CA ARG A 89 11.45 -7.27 11.02
C ARG A 89 11.72 -5.94 10.32
N ARG A 90 12.52 -5.92 9.25
CA ARG A 90 12.74 -4.68 8.48
C ARG A 90 11.56 -4.39 7.55
N PRO A 91 11.23 -3.12 7.31
CA PRO A 91 10.22 -2.73 6.34
C PRO A 91 10.61 -3.14 4.93
N LEU A 92 9.68 -3.80 4.23
CA LEU A 92 9.88 -4.18 2.82
C LEU A 92 10.13 -2.96 1.92
N ALA A 93 9.59 -1.80 2.30
CA ALA A 93 9.79 -0.55 1.60
C ALA A 93 11.25 -0.13 1.47
N GLU A 94 12.13 -0.50 2.42
CA GLU A 94 13.57 -0.23 2.31
C GLU A 94 14.14 -0.86 1.03
N LEU A 95 13.76 -2.10 0.72
CA LEU A 95 14.21 -2.77 -0.49
C LEU A 95 13.57 -2.22 -1.77
N LEU A 96 12.30 -1.82 -1.70
CA LEU A 96 11.50 -1.50 -2.89
C LEU A 96 11.69 -0.07 -3.40
N TYR A 97 12.01 0.88 -2.51
CA TYR A 97 12.11 2.28 -2.87
C TYR A 97 13.55 2.80 -2.96
N GLN A 98 14.53 2.01 -2.52
CA GLN A 98 15.95 2.34 -2.69
C GLN A 98 16.50 1.94 -4.06
N ASP A 99 15.94 0.91 -4.71
CA ASP A 99 16.38 0.48 -6.05
C ASP A 99 15.49 1.08 -7.16
N ARG A 100 16.04 2.04 -7.91
CA ARG A 100 15.34 2.71 -9.03
C ARG A 100 14.91 1.78 -10.17
N ARG A 101 15.48 0.57 -10.25
CA ARG A 101 15.11 -0.44 -11.26
C ARG A 101 13.84 -1.20 -10.89
N VAL A 102 13.35 -1.03 -9.66
CA VAL A 102 12.11 -1.62 -9.20
C VAL A 102 10.94 -0.80 -9.76
N GLN A 103 10.13 -1.44 -10.58
CA GLN A 103 8.89 -0.86 -11.10
C GLN A 103 7.71 -1.37 -10.27
N ARG A 104 6.70 -0.51 -10.06
CA ARG A 104 5.47 -0.88 -9.37
C ARG A 104 4.27 -0.65 -10.26
N SER A 105 3.37 -1.63 -10.32
CA SER A 105 2.06 -1.48 -10.94
C SER A 105 1.24 -0.40 -10.22
N THR A 106 0.18 0.08 -10.87
CA THR A 106 -0.82 0.93 -10.23
C THR A 106 -1.37 0.23 -8.98
N LEU A 107 -1.60 1.00 -7.92
CA LEU A 107 -2.28 0.52 -6.73
C LEU A 107 -3.74 0.18 -7.08
N GLN A 108 -4.17 -1.01 -6.69
CA GLN A 108 -5.51 -1.52 -6.94
C GLN A 108 -6.27 -1.64 -5.61
N PRO A 109 -7.04 -0.61 -5.21
CA PRO A 109 -7.96 -0.69 -4.09
C PRO A 109 -8.96 -1.83 -4.29
N LYS A 110 -9.27 -2.55 -3.23
CA LYS A 110 -10.30 -3.59 -3.25
C LYS A 110 -10.95 -3.75 -1.89
N ARG A 111 -12.18 -4.26 -1.90
CA ARG A 111 -12.83 -4.76 -0.70
C ARG A 111 -12.56 -6.25 -0.58
N LEU A 112 -12.09 -6.70 0.58
CA LEU A 112 -11.96 -8.10 0.93
C LEU A 112 -13.36 -8.66 1.25
N LEU A 113 -13.65 -9.86 0.76
CA LEU A 113 -14.89 -10.56 1.10
C LEU A 113 -14.96 -10.78 2.61
N ARG A 114 -16.18 -10.69 3.16
CA ARG A 114 -16.43 -10.94 4.60
C ARG A 114 -16.19 -12.40 5.00
N HIS A 115 -16.24 -13.30 4.02
CA HIS A 115 -15.96 -14.72 4.18
C HIS A 115 -15.01 -15.17 3.07
N GLY A 116 -14.13 -16.14 3.39
CA GLY A 116 -13.18 -16.69 2.43
C GLY A 116 -11.82 -17.00 3.05
N PRO A 117 -10.95 -17.72 2.31
CA PRO A 117 -9.68 -18.21 2.84
C PRO A 117 -8.76 -17.07 3.30
N THR A 118 -8.63 -15.99 2.52
CA THR A 118 -7.80 -14.84 2.89
C THR A 118 -8.32 -14.13 4.13
N ARG A 119 -9.64 -13.98 4.27
CA ARG A 119 -10.26 -13.35 5.45
C ARG A 119 -10.03 -14.17 6.71
N ARG A 120 -10.30 -15.47 6.66
CA ARG A 120 -10.07 -16.40 7.79
C ARG A 120 -8.60 -16.45 8.19
N HIS A 121 -7.70 -16.49 7.21
CA HIS A 121 -6.26 -16.50 7.47
C HIS A 121 -5.79 -15.22 8.16
N MET A 122 -6.20 -14.05 7.64
CA MET A 122 -5.90 -12.76 8.27
C MET A 122 -6.48 -12.66 9.67
N GLN A 123 -7.73 -13.09 9.90
CA GLN A 123 -8.36 -13.07 11.23
C GLN A 123 -7.56 -13.88 12.26
N ARG A 124 -7.14 -15.11 11.92
CA ARG A 124 -6.33 -15.93 12.82
C ARG A 124 -5.02 -15.27 13.17
N GLN A 125 -4.29 -14.76 12.16
CA GLN A 125 -3.02 -14.08 12.39
C GLN A 125 -3.18 -12.78 13.18
N TRP A 126 -4.27 -12.06 12.97
CA TRP A 126 -4.57 -10.83 13.69
C TRP A 126 -4.83 -11.11 15.17
N VAL A 127 -5.65 -12.11 15.49
CA VAL A 127 -5.90 -12.53 16.88
C VAL A 127 -4.60 -12.96 17.56
N GLN A 128 -3.80 -13.81 16.89
CA GLN A 128 -2.50 -14.23 17.41
C GLN A 128 -1.55 -13.05 17.66
N ALA A 129 -1.58 -12.02 16.81
CA ALA A 129 -0.69 -10.87 16.92
C ALA A 129 -1.16 -9.82 17.93
N THR A 130 -2.46 -9.68 18.17
CA THR A 130 -3.06 -8.54 18.88
C THR A 130 -3.85 -8.93 20.12
N GLY A 131 -4.14 -10.21 20.32
CA GLY A 131 -4.99 -10.71 21.41
C GLY A 131 -6.49 -10.51 21.20
N SER A 132 -6.92 -9.85 20.13
CA SER A 132 -8.33 -9.53 19.87
C SER A 132 -8.72 -9.77 18.41
N PRO A 133 -10.01 -10.01 18.10
CA PRO A 133 -10.46 -10.14 16.72
C PRO A 133 -10.33 -8.82 15.96
N PRO A 134 -10.02 -8.85 14.64
CA PRO A 134 -10.02 -7.63 13.85
C PRO A 134 -11.45 -7.06 13.74
N PRO A 135 -11.63 -5.73 13.71
CA PRO A 135 -12.96 -5.16 13.64
C PRO A 135 -13.65 -5.53 12.32
N ALA A 136 -14.98 -5.59 12.37
CA ALA A 136 -15.82 -5.91 11.21
C ALA A 136 -15.56 -4.98 10.01
N GLY A 137 -15.15 -3.73 10.27
CA GLY A 137 -14.80 -2.72 9.26
C GLY A 137 -13.45 -2.91 8.57
N MET A 138 -12.58 -3.83 9.02
CA MET A 138 -11.27 -4.12 8.42
C MET A 138 -11.42 -4.93 7.13
N VAL A 139 -12.07 -4.35 6.11
CA VAL A 139 -12.39 -5.00 4.82
C VAL A 139 -11.73 -4.30 3.64
N TRP A 140 -11.09 -3.15 3.84
CA TRP A 140 -10.49 -2.40 2.75
C TRP A 140 -9.02 -2.72 2.62
N ALA A 141 -8.65 -3.20 1.45
CA ALA A 141 -7.28 -3.52 1.09
C ALA A 141 -6.86 -2.79 -0.17
N ARG A 142 -5.57 -2.75 -0.43
CA ARG A 142 -5.03 -2.48 -1.76
C ARG A 142 -3.98 -3.52 -2.10
N HIS A 143 -3.70 -3.67 -3.37
CA HIS A 143 -2.59 -4.48 -3.81
C HIS A 143 -1.86 -3.87 -4.99
N SER A 144 -0.61 -4.28 -5.17
CA SER A 144 0.21 -3.96 -6.34
C SER A 144 1.23 -5.06 -6.56
N VAL A 145 1.82 -5.06 -7.75
CA VAL A 145 2.93 -5.94 -8.12
C VAL A 145 4.17 -5.08 -8.35
N PHE A 146 5.27 -5.49 -7.75
CA PHE A 146 6.60 -4.95 -7.99
C PHE A 146 7.32 -5.88 -8.96
N LYS A 147 8.04 -5.31 -9.92
CA LYS A 147 8.81 -6.02 -10.94
C LYS A 147 10.25 -5.52 -10.90
N ARG A 148 11.20 -6.45 -10.89
CA ARG A 148 12.64 -6.17 -11.03
C ARG A 148 13.27 -7.26 -11.87
N GLN A 149 13.87 -6.91 -13.01
CA GLN A 149 14.51 -7.89 -13.92
C GLN A 149 13.60 -9.10 -14.22
N GLY A 150 12.33 -8.86 -14.54
CA GLY A 150 11.35 -9.93 -14.80
C GLY A 150 10.77 -10.64 -13.56
N ALA A 151 11.43 -10.54 -12.40
CA ALA A 151 10.94 -11.14 -11.17
C ALA A 151 9.81 -10.34 -10.53
N LEU A 152 8.70 -11.02 -10.22
CA LEU A 152 7.50 -10.42 -9.65
C LEU A 152 7.40 -10.62 -8.14
N LEU A 153 6.96 -9.58 -7.45
CA LEU A 153 6.64 -9.55 -6.02
C LEU A 153 5.28 -8.90 -5.84
N ARG A 154 4.31 -9.63 -5.33
CA ARG A 154 2.97 -9.12 -5.08
C ARG A 154 2.82 -8.69 -3.63
N ILE A 155 2.18 -7.55 -3.36
CA ILE A 155 1.86 -7.09 -2.01
C ILE A 155 0.36 -6.86 -1.87
N LEU A 156 -0.25 -7.41 -0.83
CA LEU A 156 -1.59 -7.07 -0.33
C LEU A 156 -1.43 -6.32 1.01
N GLU A 157 -2.13 -5.21 1.17
CA GLU A 157 -2.17 -4.43 2.42
C GLU A 157 -3.64 -4.26 2.81
N LEU A 158 -4.05 -4.81 3.96
CA LEU A 158 -5.39 -4.69 4.52
C LEU A 158 -5.36 -3.72 5.69
N PHE A 159 -6.20 -2.69 5.63
CA PHE A 159 -6.15 -1.54 6.53
C PHE A 159 -7.17 -1.67 7.66
N HIS A 160 -6.69 -1.48 8.89
CA HIS A 160 -7.53 -1.23 10.06
C HIS A 160 -8.28 0.12 9.88
N PRO A 161 -9.56 0.23 10.28
CA PRO A 161 -10.34 1.47 10.14
C PRO A 161 -9.65 2.69 10.76
N ASP A 162 -8.95 2.51 11.88
CA ASP A 162 -8.28 3.60 12.62
C ASP A 162 -7.19 4.30 11.82
N VAL A 163 -6.67 3.69 10.74
CA VAL A 163 -5.73 4.38 9.84
C VAL A 163 -6.35 5.67 9.26
N SER A 164 -7.68 5.76 9.20
CA SER A 164 -8.40 6.94 8.73
C SER A 164 -8.27 8.17 9.65
N ALA A 165 -7.94 7.96 10.92
CA ALA A 165 -7.58 9.01 11.86
C ALA A 165 -6.22 9.65 11.49
N LEU A 166 -5.36 8.92 10.78
CA LEU A 166 -4.04 9.37 10.36
C LEU A 166 -4.06 10.00 8.96
N ALA A 167 -3.08 10.88 8.70
CA ALA A 167 -2.90 11.54 7.41
C ALA A 167 -1.92 10.78 6.50
N PRO A 168 -2.33 10.31 5.31
CA PRO A 168 -1.40 9.66 4.39
C PRO A 168 -0.39 10.65 3.75
N TYR A 169 -0.64 11.96 3.86
CA TYR A 169 0.26 13.03 3.45
C TYR A 169 0.20 14.16 4.49
N PRO A 170 1.34 14.73 4.89
CA PRO A 170 1.32 15.95 5.68
C PRO A 170 0.65 17.08 4.86
N GLY A 171 -0.27 17.84 5.47
CA GLY A 171 -0.79 19.10 4.91
C GLY A 171 -2.18 19.09 4.26
N THR A 172 -2.86 17.95 4.08
CA THR A 172 -4.26 17.97 3.58
C THR A 172 -5.26 18.13 4.72
N ARG A 173 -5.35 19.33 5.31
CA ARG A 173 -6.54 19.73 6.08
C ARG A 173 -7.76 19.55 5.16
N ARG A 174 -8.86 18.98 5.69
CA ARG A 174 -10.16 19.01 4.99
C ARG A 174 -10.48 20.47 4.65
N PRO A 175 -10.90 20.84 3.42
CA PRO A 175 -11.57 22.11 3.25
C PRO A 175 -12.84 22.06 4.12
N THR A 176 -12.89 22.91 5.13
CA THR A 176 -14.13 23.21 5.85
C THR A 176 -15.07 23.96 4.90
N LEU A 177 -16.37 23.72 4.99
CA LEU A 177 -17.41 24.35 4.15
C LEU A 177 -17.31 25.88 4.07
N LYS A 178 -16.66 26.55 5.03
CA LYS A 178 -16.37 28.00 5.00
C LYS A 178 -15.40 28.45 3.89
N THR A 179 -14.52 27.57 3.40
CA THR A 179 -13.50 27.92 2.39
C THR A 179 -14.03 27.81 0.95
N LEU A 180 -15.22 27.23 0.74
CA LEU A 180 -15.91 27.19 -0.56
C LEU A 180 -16.86 28.38 -0.78
N ALA A 181 -17.07 29.23 0.24
CA ALA A 181 -17.99 30.37 0.18
C ALA A 181 -17.28 31.73 -0.01
N SER A 182 -15.98 31.75 -0.31
CA SER A 182 -15.23 32.99 -0.52
C SER A 182 -14.26 32.87 -1.70
N THR A 183 -14.83 32.86 -2.91
CA THR A 183 -14.11 33.34 -4.10
C THR A 183 -15.13 34.10 -4.94
N PRO A 184 -14.98 35.43 -5.14
CA PRO A 184 -15.90 36.18 -5.95
C PRO A 184 -15.72 35.79 -7.42
N ALA A 185 -16.83 35.56 -8.09
CA ALA A 185 -16.87 35.31 -9.52
C ALA A 185 -16.47 36.57 -10.30
N GLY A 186 -15.69 36.38 -11.36
CA GLY A 186 -15.76 37.23 -12.55
C GLY A 186 -14.58 38.16 -12.81
N ARG A 187 -13.69 37.73 -13.69
CA ARG A 187 -13.34 38.53 -14.88
C ARG A 187 -12.75 37.62 -15.97
N LEU A 188 -13.58 37.29 -16.96
CA LEU A 188 -13.13 36.72 -18.23
C LEU A 188 -12.50 37.84 -19.04
N HIS A 189 -11.20 37.76 -19.32
CA HIS A 189 -10.55 38.59 -20.34
C HIS A 189 -10.73 37.93 -21.70
N HIS A 190 -11.40 38.60 -22.63
CA HIS A 190 -11.35 38.31 -24.06
C HIS A 190 -10.10 38.95 -24.68
N PRO A 191 -9.39 38.28 -25.61
CA PRO A 191 -8.26 38.86 -26.32
C PRO A 191 -8.77 39.59 -27.58
N GLN A 192 -8.38 40.86 -27.75
CA GLN A 192 -8.48 41.55 -29.04
C GLN A 192 -7.08 41.79 -29.61
N TRP A 193 -6.86 41.21 -30.79
CA TRP A 193 -5.75 41.50 -31.68
C TRP A 193 -6.09 42.68 -32.59
N ARG A 194 -5.26 43.73 -32.64
CA ARG A 194 -5.16 44.65 -33.79
C ARG A 194 -3.71 45.08 -34.07
N ARG A 195 -3.47 45.26 -35.36
CA ARG A 195 -2.22 45.26 -36.15
C ARG A 195 -1.35 46.52 -36.00
N PRO A 196 -0.08 46.48 -36.44
CA PRO A 196 0.79 47.65 -36.53
C PRO A 196 0.59 48.40 -37.86
N THR A 197 0.68 49.74 -37.82
CA THR A 197 0.86 50.59 -39.01
C THR A 197 1.97 51.63 -38.77
N ARG A 198 2.66 51.93 -39.87
CA ARG A 198 3.97 52.57 -40.04
C ARG A 198 4.01 54.08 -39.77
N ARG A 199 5.26 54.52 -39.51
CA ARG A 199 5.99 55.77 -39.90
C ARG A 199 5.20 57.02 -40.27
N GLY A 200 5.66 58.14 -39.71
CA GLY A 200 5.49 59.51 -40.15
C GLY A 200 6.15 60.41 -39.13
#